data_AF-A0ABD3NBF7-F1
#
_entry.id   AF-A0ABD3NBF7-F1
#
_cell.length_a   1.000
_cell.length_b   1.000
_cell.length_c   1.000
_cell.angle_alpha   90.00
_cell.angle_beta   90.00
_cell.angle_gamma   90.00
#
_symmetry.space_group_name_H-M   'P 1'
#
loop_
_entity.id
_entity.type
_entity.pdbx_description
1 polymer ?
#
loop_
_entity_poly.entity_id
_entity_poly.type
_entity_poly.pdbx_seq_one_letter_code
_entity_poly.pdbx_strand_id
1 'polypeptide(L)'
;MSKDDWDMLCSYGFGTIIFPRSNEGSTPLPCVIADGDLDGDDYFVMWDEKIIHHLIHSDDKLTSKARRELNKLVLPAGAKSVEKESKFAKSSDSKWLSKAQDQMLDFPRQRAATQLVGKLYGFCKDSSKRPHGSIDLFDENAIAYAKAYKDAMDVQKHGGTVNLPRHLHDKLPRSLQHLLTSKEEKSSEIRD
;
A
#
# COMPACT_ATOMS: atom_id res chain seq x y z
N MET A 1 -28.52 3.26 18.96
CA MET A 1 -28.72 2.25 17.91
C MET A 1 -30.21 1.94 17.88
N SER A 2 -30.84 2.10 16.72
CA SER A 2 -32.26 1.80 16.55
C SER A 2 -32.48 0.28 16.47
N LYS A 3 -33.73 -0.17 16.56
CA LYS A 3 -34.07 -1.58 16.34
C LYS A 3 -33.74 -2.01 14.90
N ASP A 4 -34.03 -1.14 13.93
CA ASP A 4 -33.74 -1.41 12.51
C ASP A 4 -32.24 -1.56 12.26
N ASP A 5 -31.40 -0.74 12.93
CA ASP A 5 -29.94 -0.88 12.85
C ASP A 5 -29.47 -2.25 13.39
N TRP A 6 -30.06 -2.70 14.49
CA TRP A 6 -29.73 -3.99 15.09
C TRP A 6 -30.16 -5.16 14.21
N ASP A 7 -31.39 -5.11 13.68
CA ASP A 7 -31.92 -6.14 12.79
C ASP A 7 -31.09 -6.22 11.49
N MET A 8 -30.64 -5.06 10.97
CA MET A 8 -29.68 -5.00 9.87
C MET A 8 -28.34 -5.67 10.24
N LEU A 9 -27.75 -5.35 11.41
CA LEU A 9 -26.49 -5.97 11.85
C LEU A 9 -26.60 -7.50 12.00
N CYS A 10 -27.73 -7.98 12.53
CA CYS A 10 -28.00 -9.40 12.67
C CYS A 10 -28.30 -10.10 11.32
N SER A 11 -28.61 -9.36 10.26
CA SER A 11 -28.85 -9.92 8.92
C SER A 11 -27.57 -10.34 8.18
N TYR A 12 -26.40 -9.85 8.62
CA TYR A 12 -25.13 -10.21 7.99
C TYR A 12 -24.70 -11.64 8.29
N GLY A 13 -24.06 -12.28 7.31
CA GLY A 13 -23.51 -13.62 7.46
C GLY A 13 -22.31 -13.67 8.41
N PHE A 14 -22.12 -14.81 9.06
CA PHE A 14 -20.92 -15.08 9.86
C PHE A 14 -19.64 -14.83 9.03
N GLY A 15 -18.65 -14.18 9.65
CA GLY A 15 -17.40 -13.79 8.99
C GLY A 15 -17.41 -12.39 8.39
N THR A 16 -18.56 -11.70 8.36
CA THR A 16 -18.63 -10.29 7.95
C THR A 16 -17.96 -9.40 9.00
N ILE A 17 -17.03 -8.55 8.57
CA ILE A 17 -16.38 -7.55 9.42
C ILE A 17 -16.96 -6.18 9.05
N ILE A 18 -17.41 -5.45 10.06
CA ILE A 18 -18.01 -4.13 9.88
C ILE A 18 -17.04 -3.10 10.44
N PHE A 19 -16.55 -2.23 9.55
CA PHE A 19 -15.70 -1.12 9.93
C PHE A 19 -16.56 0.11 10.31
N PRO A 20 -16.16 0.88 11.33
CA PRO A 20 -16.85 2.13 11.63
C PRO A 20 -16.72 3.10 10.46
N ARG A 21 -17.78 3.87 10.21
CA ARG A 21 -17.73 4.97 9.24
C ARG A 21 -16.65 5.96 9.68
N SER A 22 -15.79 6.36 8.75
CA SER A 22 -14.80 7.41 9.01
C SER A 22 -15.51 8.74 9.27
N ASN A 23 -14.99 9.51 10.23
CA ASN A 23 -15.40 10.90 10.43
C ASN A 23 -14.98 11.76 9.23
N GLU A 24 -15.63 12.90 9.04
CA GLU A 24 -15.23 13.86 8.01
C GLU A 24 -13.74 14.22 8.15
N GLY A 25 -13.01 14.11 7.04
CA GLY A 25 -11.58 14.37 6.99
C GLY A 25 -10.68 13.25 7.53
N SER A 26 -11.21 12.10 7.96
CA SER A 26 -10.40 10.96 8.40
C SER A 26 -10.33 9.84 7.36
N THR A 27 -9.22 9.09 7.35
CA THR A 27 -9.00 7.94 6.46
C THR A 27 -9.83 6.72 6.94
N PRO A 28 -10.56 6.02 6.07
CA PRO A 28 -11.23 4.77 6.44
C PRO A 28 -10.24 3.71 6.95
N LEU A 29 -10.62 2.92 7.96
CA LEU A 29 -9.73 1.89 8.54
C LEU A 29 -9.22 0.86 7.52
N PRO A 30 -10.04 0.36 6.57
CA PRO A 30 -9.57 -0.44 5.43
C PRO A 30 -8.31 0.11 4.77
N CYS A 31 -8.30 1.41 4.47
CA CYS A 31 -7.18 2.05 3.77
C CYS A 31 -5.93 2.19 4.65
N VAL A 32 -6.06 2.12 5.97
CA VAL A 32 -4.92 2.08 6.90
C VAL A 32 -4.31 0.68 6.95
N ILE A 33 -5.12 -0.35 6.72
CA ILE A 33 -4.69 -1.75 6.72
C ILE A 33 -4.25 -2.12 5.30
N ALA A 34 -2.95 -1.94 5.03
CA ALA A 34 -2.35 -2.28 3.73
C ALA A 34 -3.02 -1.61 2.52
N ASP A 35 -3.63 -0.44 2.71
CA ASP A 35 -4.36 0.32 1.69
C ASP A 35 -5.52 -0.46 1.04
N GLY A 36 -6.15 -1.35 1.80
CA GLY A 36 -7.33 -2.08 1.35
C GLY A 36 -8.58 -1.21 1.23
N ASP A 37 -9.64 -1.80 0.69
CA ASP A 37 -10.97 -1.20 0.58
C ASP A 37 -12.10 -2.22 0.87
N LEU A 38 -13.32 -1.94 0.43
CA LEU A 38 -14.51 -2.77 0.70
C LEU A 38 -15.03 -3.46 -0.56
N ASP A 39 -14.20 -3.65 -1.59
CA ASP A 39 -14.58 -4.27 -2.87
C ASP A 39 -14.43 -5.82 -2.89
N GLY A 40 -13.95 -6.40 -1.80
CA GLY A 40 -13.76 -7.85 -1.64
C GLY A 40 -12.53 -8.27 -0.83
N ASP A 41 -11.80 -7.34 -0.23
CA ASP A 41 -10.62 -7.64 0.59
C ASP A 41 -10.94 -8.48 1.84
N ASP A 42 -10.14 -9.54 2.04
CA ASP A 42 -10.18 -10.36 3.24
C ASP A 42 -9.28 -9.78 4.33
N TYR A 43 -9.81 -9.65 5.54
CA TYR A 43 -9.08 -9.16 6.70
C TYR A 43 -8.77 -10.28 7.69
N PHE A 44 -7.51 -10.37 8.09
CA PHE A 44 -7.11 -11.25 9.19
C PHE A 44 -7.53 -10.62 10.53
N VAL A 45 -8.48 -11.27 11.21
CA VAL A 45 -8.94 -10.86 12.55
C VAL A 45 -8.43 -11.85 13.58
N MET A 46 -7.80 -11.32 14.63
CA MET A 46 -7.26 -12.10 15.73
C MET A 46 -7.76 -11.51 17.04
N TRP A 47 -8.47 -12.33 17.82
CA TRP A 47 -9.03 -11.96 19.12
C TRP A 47 -8.36 -12.73 20.28
N ASP A 48 -7.20 -13.36 20.05
CA ASP A 48 -6.46 -14.03 21.11
C ASP A 48 -5.92 -12.99 22.11
N GLU A 49 -6.45 -13.02 23.33
CA GLU A 49 -6.11 -12.07 24.39
C GLU A 49 -4.62 -12.08 24.74
N LYS A 50 -3.94 -13.24 24.68
CA LYS A 50 -2.52 -13.32 25.03
C LYS A 50 -1.69 -12.60 23.98
N ILE A 51 -2.03 -12.78 22.70
CA ILE A 51 -1.33 -12.11 21.60
C ILE A 51 -1.62 -10.61 21.63
N ILE A 52 -2.88 -10.21 21.82
CA ILE A 52 -3.27 -8.80 21.94
C ILE A 52 -2.56 -8.14 23.14
N HIS A 53 -2.59 -8.79 24.31
CA HIS A 53 -1.93 -8.27 25.51
C HIS A 53 -0.42 -8.14 25.30
N HIS A 54 0.21 -9.11 24.63
CA HIS A 54 1.62 -9.02 24.27
C HIS A 54 1.90 -7.85 23.32
N LEU A 55 1.09 -7.66 22.28
CA LEU A 55 1.24 -6.53 21.35
C LEU A 55 1.03 -5.16 22.02
N ILE A 56 0.12 -5.07 22.98
CA ILE A 56 -0.18 -3.80 23.68
C ILE A 56 0.87 -3.48 24.74
N HIS A 57 1.42 -4.48 25.44
CA HIS A 57 2.26 -4.26 26.62
C HIS A 57 3.73 -4.67 26.46
N SER A 58 4.11 -5.37 25.38
CA SER A 58 5.51 -5.79 25.20
C SER A 58 6.42 -4.60 24.95
N ASP A 59 7.50 -4.50 25.73
CA ASP A 59 8.54 -3.48 25.56
C ASP A 59 9.63 -3.90 24.57
N ASP A 60 9.45 -5.00 23.85
CA ASP A 60 10.39 -5.36 22.81
C ASP A 60 10.49 -4.24 21.74
N LYS A 61 11.67 -4.11 21.15
CA LYS A 61 11.99 -3.02 20.23
C LYS A 61 11.08 -3.01 18.99
N LEU A 62 10.63 -4.19 18.54
CA LEU A 62 9.79 -4.34 17.36
C LEU A 62 8.35 -3.89 17.66
N THR A 63 7.77 -4.36 18.77
CA THR A 63 6.44 -3.94 19.24
C THR A 63 6.42 -2.46 19.61
N SER A 64 7.48 -1.94 20.22
CA SER A 64 7.59 -0.50 20.51
C SER A 64 7.66 0.35 19.25
N LYS A 65 8.43 -0.10 18.23
CA LYS A 65 8.49 0.59 16.93
C LYS A 65 7.17 0.46 16.18
N ALA A 66 6.55 -0.72 16.17
CA ALA A 66 5.24 -0.97 15.56
C ALA A 66 4.15 -0.10 16.21
N ARG A 67 4.08 -0.05 17.55
CA ARG A 67 3.17 0.86 18.29
C ARG A 67 3.45 2.30 17.96
N ARG A 68 4.70 2.73 17.87
CA ARG A 68 5.04 4.12 17.49
C ARG A 68 4.58 4.43 16.06
N GLU A 69 4.81 3.53 15.10
CA GLU A 69 4.33 3.72 13.74
C GLU A 69 2.79 3.66 13.67
N LEU A 70 2.13 2.77 14.42
CA LEU A 70 0.67 2.70 14.52
C LEU A 70 0.06 3.94 15.21
N ASN A 71 0.75 4.51 16.19
CA ASN A 71 0.36 5.77 16.82
C ASN A 71 0.65 6.98 15.92
N LYS A 72 1.58 6.87 14.95
CA LYS A 72 1.75 7.86 13.87
C LYS A 72 0.69 7.70 12.78
N LEU A 73 0.09 6.52 12.63
CA LEU A 73 -1.20 6.34 11.96
C LEU A 73 -2.32 6.94 12.85
N VAL A 74 -2.11 8.16 13.36
CA VAL A 74 -3.25 9.01 13.70
C VAL A 74 -4.03 9.12 12.42
N LEU A 75 -5.30 8.69 12.44
CA LEU A 75 -6.27 9.01 11.41
C LEU A 75 -6.15 10.51 11.16
N PRO A 76 -5.46 10.93 10.09
CA PRO A 76 -5.04 12.30 9.97
C PRO A 76 -6.31 13.13 9.90
N ALA A 77 -6.54 14.00 10.89
CA ALA A 77 -7.65 14.93 10.87
C ALA A 77 -7.38 15.89 9.70
N GLY A 78 -8.02 15.62 8.57
CA GLY A 78 -7.75 16.32 7.33
C GLY A 78 -6.45 15.89 6.65
N ALA A 79 -6.05 14.60 6.66
CA ALA A 79 -5.36 14.18 5.44
C ALA A 79 -6.39 14.38 4.35
N LYS A 80 -6.12 15.39 3.54
CA LYS A 80 -6.55 15.37 2.16
C LYS A 80 -6.22 13.94 1.73
N SER A 81 -7.26 13.14 1.48
CA SER A 81 -7.15 11.95 0.63
C SER A 81 -6.08 12.34 -0.36
N VAL A 82 -4.99 11.58 -0.46
CA VAL A 82 -4.00 11.79 -1.52
C VAL A 82 -4.87 12.18 -2.70
N GLU A 83 -4.70 13.40 -3.19
CA GLU A 83 -5.29 13.74 -4.45
C GLU A 83 -4.53 12.77 -5.35
N LYS A 84 -5.03 11.51 -5.45
CA LYS A 84 -5.12 10.78 -6.70
C LYS A 84 -5.78 11.84 -7.49
N GLU A 85 -4.93 12.67 -8.12
CA GLU A 85 -5.36 13.65 -9.08
C GLU A 85 -6.25 12.79 -9.93
N SER A 86 -7.56 12.93 -9.76
CA SER A 86 -8.53 12.41 -10.69
C SER A 86 -8.41 13.37 -11.86
N LYS A 87 -7.22 13.39 -12.45
CA LYS A 87 -6.95 13.65 -13.84
C LYS A 87 -7.55 12.49 -14.67
N PHE A 88 -8.65 11.89 -14.24
CA PHE A 88 -9.87 11.96 -15.03
C PHE A 88 -10.28 13.43 -15.24
N ALA A 89 -9.36 14.22 -15.79
CA ALA A 89 -9.74 15.35 -16.58
C ALA A 89 -10.72 14.73 -17.57
N LYS A 90 -11.91 15.30 -17.68
CA LYS A 90 -12.86 15.06 -18.77
C LYS A 90 -12.26 15.52 -20.11
N SER A 91 -10.98 15.28 -20.33
CA SER A 91 -10.39 15.17 -21.65
C SER A 91 -11.08 13.95 -22.24
N SER A 92 -12.09 14.19 -23.06
CA SER A 92 -12.62 13.18 -23.97
C SER A 92 -11.50 12.87 -24.96
N ASP A 93 -10.48 12.14 -24.51
CA ASP A 93 -9.44 11.64 -25.37
C ASP A 93 -10.13 10.67 -26.31
N SER A 94 -10.43 11.13 -27.53
CA SER A 94 -11.10 10.32 -28.53
C SER A 94 -10.33 9.04 -28.87
N LYS A 95 -9.06 8.96 -28.44
CA LYS A 95 -8.18 7.80 -28.61
C LYS A 95 -8.06 6.94 -27.35
N TRP A 96 -8.86 7.15 -26.30
CA TRP A 96 -8.77 6.36 -25.06
C TRP A 96 -8.89 4.86 -25.32
N LEU A 97 -9.81 4.46 -26.22
CA LEU A 97 -10.04 3.05 -26.54
C LEU A 97 -8.83 2.45 -27.25
N SER A 98 -8.27 3.15 -28.24
CA SER A 98 -7.06 2.68 -28.92
C SER A 98 -5.87 2.58 -27.96
N LYS A 99 -5.69 3.56 -27.07
CA LYS A 99 -4.64 3.50 -26.04
C LYS A 99 -4.81 2.32 -25.08
N ALA A 100 -6.05 2.04 -24.67
CA ALA A 100 -6.36 0.90 -23.83
C ALA A 100 -6.08 -0.43 -24.56
N GLN A 101 -6.48 -0.53 -25.83
CA GLN A 101 -6.19 -1.70 -26.67
C GLN A 101 -4.68 -1.90 -26.86
N ASP A 102 -3.94 -0.84 -27.16
CA ASP A 102 -2.48 -0.90 -27.28
C ASP A 102 -1.82 -1.38 -25.98
N GLN A 103 -2.30 -0.90 -24.82
CA GLN A 103 -1.83 -1.38 -23.50
C GLN A 103 -2.19 -2.85 -23.23
N MET A 104 -3.39 -3.29 -23.62
CA MET A 104 -3.81 -4.68 -23.47
C MET A 104 -3.01 -5.63 -24.37
N LEU A 105 -2.54 -5.15 -25.52
CA LEU A 105 -1.73 -5.92 -26.47
C LEU A 105 -0.22 -5.84 -26.22
N ASP A 106 0.24 -4.96 -25.33
CA ASP A 106 1.65 -4.85 -24.93
C ASP A 106 2.05 -5.96 -23.94
N PHE A 107 2.00 -7.21 -24.40
CA PHE A 107 2.40 -8.39 -23.63
C PHE A 107 3.82 -8.31 -23.06
N PRO A 108 4.84 -7.80 -23.79
CA PRO A 108 6.17 -7.63 -23.23
C PRO A 108 6.17 -6.75 -21.98
N ARG A 109 5.46 -5.62 -22.01
CA ARG A 109 5.34 -4.74 -20.85
C ARG A 109 4.56 -5.38 -19.71
N GLN A 110 3.44 -6.05 -19.98
CA GLN A 110 2.67 -6.75 -18.94
C GLN A 110 3.49 -7.85 -18.25
N ARG A 111 4.27 -8.61 -19.03
CA ARG A 111 5.20 -9.61 -18.50
C ARG A 111 6.29 -8.97 -17.65
N ALA A 112 6.87 -7.86 -18.11
CA ALA A 112 7.87 -7.11 -17.36
C ALA A 112 7.30 -6.58 -16.03
N ALA A 113 6.09 -6.02 -16.02
CA ALA A 113 5.41 -5.56 -14.81
C ALA A 113 5.17 -6.71 -13.82
N THR A 114 4.68 -7.85 -14.31
CA THR A 114 4.46 -9.05 -13.48
C THR A 114 5.77 -9.57 -12.87
N GLN A 115 6.85 -9.61 -13.66
CA GLN A 115 8.17 -9.98 -13.16
C GLN A 115 8.72 -8.98 -12.14
N LEU A 116 8.46 -7.69 -12.36
CA LEU A 116 8.87 -6.62 -11.46
C LEU A 116 8.21 -6.78 -10.09
N VAL A 117 6.89 -7.03 -10.03
CA VAL A 117 6.15 -7.31 -8.78
C VAL A 117 6.82 -8.44 -8.00
N GLY A 118 7.06 -9.58 -8.63
CA GLY A 118 7.71 -10.73 -7.97
C GLY A 118 9.13 -10.43 -7.49
N LYS A 119 9.92 -9.66 -8.25
CA LYS A 119 11.28 -9.27 -7.86
C LYS A 119 11.30 -8.27 -6.71
N LEU A 120 10.43 -7.27 -6.71
CA LEU A 120 10.33 -6.28 -5.63
C LEU A 120 9.91 -6.95 -4.31
N TYR A 121 8.97 -7.91 -4.35
CA TYR A 121 8.63 -8.72 -3.18
C TYR A 121 9.84 -9.52 -2.67
N GLY A 122 10.57 -10.18 -3.57
CA GLY A 122 11.79 -10.92 -3.23
C GLY A 122 12.84 -10.02 -2.56
N PHE A 123 13.10 -8.84 -3.12
CA PHE A 123 14.05 -7.88 -2.56
C PHE A 123 13.60 -7.27 -1.24
N CYS A 124 12.30 -7.04 -1.04
CA CYS A 124 11.75 -6.66 0.26
C CYS A 124 12.04 -7.74 1.31
N LYS A 125 11.72 -9.00 0.98
CA LYS A 125 11.97 -10.15 1.86
C LYS A 125 13.46 -10.35 2.15
N ASP A 126 14.34 -10.14 1.18
CA ASP A 126 15.77 -10.33 1.37
C ASP A 126 16.42 -9.15 2.12
N SER A 127 16.00 -7.92 1.86
CA SER A 127 16.52 -6.72 2.55
C SER A 127 16.08 -6.66 4.01
N SER A 128 14.95 -7.29 4.35
CA SER A 128 14.50 -7.40 5.74
C SER A 128 15.25 -8.47 6.54
N LYS A 129 15.96 -9.42 5.91
CA LYS A 129 16.72 -10.45 6.64
C LYS A 129 18.01 -9.89 7.22
N ARG A 130 18.25 -10.15 8.51
CA ARG A 130 19.52 -9.87 9.20
C ARG A 130 20.44 -11.12 9.20
N PRO A 131 21.76 -10.96 9.39
CA PRO A 131 22.71 -12.07 9.37
C PRO A 131 22.41 -13.22 10.34
N HIS A 132 21.75 -12.92 11.46
CA HIS A 132 21.39 -13.89 12.48
C HIS A 132 20.00 -14.52 12.28
N GLY A 133 19.39 -14.33 11.10
CA GLY A 133 18.09 -14.90 10.74
C GLY A 133 16.86 -14.12 11.24
N SER A 134 17.04 -13.02 11.98
CA SER A 134 15.92 -12.14 12.31
C SER A 134 15.44 -11.35 11.10
N ILE A 135 14.20 -10.85 11.20
CA ILE A 135 13.59 -9.99 10.20
C ILE A 135 13.51 -8.58 10.80
N ASP A 136 14.12 -7.61 10.13
CA ASP A 136 13.90 -6.18 10.38
C ASP A 136 12.94 -5.62 9.35
N LEU A 137 11.67 -5.56 9.74
CA LEU A 137 10.59 -4.99 8.95
C LEU A 137 10.77 -3.49 8.68
N PHE A 138 11.68 -2.85 9.39
CA PHE A 138 11.89 -1.41 9.30
C PHE A 138 13.23 -1.02 8.68
N ASP A 139 13.89 -1.94 8.00
CA ASP A 139 15.02 -1.61 7.13
C ASP A 139 14.54 -0.67 6.02
N GLU A 140 15.24 0.45 5.81
CA GLU A 140 14.81 1.48 4.86
C GLU A 140 14.69 0.96 3.43
N ASN A 141 15.58 0.03 3.04
CA ASN A 141 15.52 -0.57 1.70
C ASN A 141 14.36 -1.57 1.62
N ALA A 142 14.10 -2.34 2.68
CA ALA A 142 12.93 -3.21 2.74
C ALA A 142 11.62 -2.41 2.61
N ILE A 143 11.50 -1.30 3.34
CA ILE A 143 10.37 -0.38 3.23
C ILE A 143 10.26 0.18 1.80
N ALA A 144 11.36 0.64 1.21
CA ALA A 144 11.36 1.17 -0.14
C ALA A 144 10.91 0.12 -1.17
N TYR A 145 11.37 -1.13 -1.05
CA TYR A 145 10.91 -2.23 -1.89
C TYR A 145 9.45 -2.61 -1.64
N ALA A 146 8.96 -2.54 -0.40
CA ALA A 146 7.56 -2.80 -0.09
C ALA A 146 6.64 -1.74 -0.71
N LYS A 147 7.03 -0.46 -0.64
CA LYS A 147 6.30 0.64 -1.32
C LYS A 147 6.31 0.47 -2.83
N ALA A 148 7.48 0.20 -3.42
CA ALA A 148 7.62 -0.05 -4.84
C ALA A 148 6.82 -1.29 -5.30
N TYR A 149 6.77 -2.35 -4.48
CA TYR A 149 5.97 -3.54 -4.75
C TYR A 149 4.49 -3.19 -4.87
N LYS A 150 3.97 -2.39 -3.94
CA LYS A 150 2.59 -1.90 -3.99
C LYS A 150 2.34 -1.06 -5.25
N ASP A 151 3.20 -0.08 -5.52
CA ASP A 151 3.11 0.74 -6.73
C ASP A 151 3.14 -0.14 -8.00
N ALA A 152 3.94 -1.21 -8.01
CA ALA A 152 4.02 -2.13 -9.15
C ALA A 152 2.71 -2.92 -9.38
N MET A 153 1.98 -3.27 -8.31
CA MET A 153 0.65 -3.90 -8.45
C MET A 153 -0.36 -2.92 -9.07
N ASP A 154 -0.34 -1.66 -8.68
CA ASP A 154 -1.18 -0.62 -9.28
C ASP A 154 -0.79 -0.36 -10.75
N VAL A 155 0.51 -0.28 -11.03
CA VAL A 155 1.03 -0.12 -12.40
C VAL A 155 0.69 -1.31 -13.30
N GLN A 156 0.58 -2.51 -12.75
CA GLN A 156 0.12 -3.68 -13.50
C GLN A 156 -1.34 -3.53 -13.95
N LYS A 157 -2.19 -2.93 -13.13
CA LYS A 157 -3.63 -2.71 -13.42
C LYS A 157 -3.88 -1.47 -14.29
N HIS A 158 -3.12 -0.40 -14.07
CA HIS A 158 -3.42 0.93 -14.61
C HIS A 158 -2.32 1.50 -15.51
N GLY A 159 -1.20 0.80 -15.69
CA GLY A 159 -0.01 1.30 -16.34
C GLY A 159 0.75 2.34 -15.50
N GLY A 160 1.76 2.97 -16.08
CA GLY A 160 2.59 3.97 -15.40
C GLY A 160 4.01 3.47 -15.09
N THR A 161 4.58 4.02 -14.02
CA THR A 161 5.95 3.78 -13.55
C THR A 161 5.98 3.64 -12.03
N VAL A 162 6.89 2.80 -11.53
CA VAL A 162 7.04 2.45 -10.12
C VAL A 162 8.09 3.35 -9.47
N ASN A 163 7.77 3.98 -8.35
CA ASN A 163 8.76 4.80 -7.64
C ASN A 163 9.70 3.92 -6.82
N LEU A 164 11.00 4.04 -7.07
CA LEU A 164 12.04 3.36 -6.31
C LEU A 164 13.26 4.29 -6.18
N PRO A 165 13.92 4.38 -5.01
CA PRO A 165 15.16 5.13 -4.86
C PRO A 165 16.25 4.67 -5.83
N ARG A 166 17.00 5.62 -6.39
CA ARG A 166 17.96 5.36 -7.48
C ARG A 166 19.04 4.34 -7.10
N HIS A 167 19.51 4.36 -5.84
CA HIS A 167 20.51 3.39 -5.35
C HIS A 167 20.01 1.94 -5.32
N LEU A 168 18.70 1.72 -5.43
CA LEU A 168 18.08 0.40 -5.47
C LEU A 168 17.77 -0.10 -6.88
N HIS A 169 17.89 0.75 -7.91
CA HIS A 169 17.61 0.39 -9.30
C HIS A 169 18.60 -0.63 -9.84
N ASP A 170 19.87 -0.52 -9.46
CA ASP A 170 20.94 -1.36 -9.97
C ASP A 170 20.80 -2.83 -9.58
N LYS A 171 20.01 -3.12 -8.53
CA LYS A 171 19.69 -4.50 -8.14
C LYS A 171 18.66 -5.15 -9.05
N LEU A 172 17.90 -4.37 -9.83
CA LEU A 172 16.93 -4.88 -10.79
C LEU A 172 17.59 -5.09 -12.16
N PRO A 173 17.21 -6.15 -12.91
CA PRO A 173 17.64 -6.34 -14.29
C PRO A 173 17.35 -5.10 -15.14
N ARG A 174 18.30 -4.72 -16.02
CA ARG A 174 18.15 -3.57 -16.93
C ARG A 174 16.85 -3.60 -17.74
N SER A 175 16.39 -4.79 -18.10
CA SER A 175 15.12 -4.99 -18.82
C SER A 175 13.90 -4.49 -18.04
N LEU A 176 13.95 -4.34 -16.72
CA LEU A 176 12.85 -3.86 -15.88
C LEU A 176 12.99 -2.40 -15.47
N GLN A 177 14.18 -1.81 -15.61
CA GLN A 177 14.47 -0.45 -15.12
C GLN A 177 13.67 0.64 -15.85
N HIS A 178 13.22 0.39 -17.10
CA HIS A 178 12.38 1.32 -17.85
C HIS A 178 10.98 1.53 -17.23
N LEU A 179 10.56 0.66 -16.32
CA LEU A 179 9.32 0.80 -15.55
C LEU A 179 9.51 1.58 -14.25
N LEU A 180 10.74 1.97 -13.92
CA LEU A 180 11.05 2.65 -12.67
C LEU A 180 11.13 4.17 -12.86
N THR A 181 10.81 4.89 -11.81
CA THR A 181 11.08 6.32 -11.67
C THR A 181 11.69 6.58 -10.30
N SER A 182 12.46 7.65 -10.16
CA SER A 182 12.94 8.13 -8.88
C SER A 182 12.35 9.51 -8.63
N LYS A 183 11.35 9.63 -7.76
CA LYS A 183 11.02 10.94 -7.18
C LYS A 183 12.14 11.29 -6.21
N GLU A 184 13.05 12.17 -6.61
CA GLU A 184 13.80 12.95 -5.64
C GLU A 184 12.77 13.79 -4.87
N GLU A 185 12.67 13.60 -3.55
CA GLU A 185 11.90 14.49 -2.71
C GLU A 185 12.44 15.89 -2.94
N LYS A 186 11.65 16.75 -3.61
CA LYS A 186 11.87 18.20 -3.56
C LYS A 186 11.60 18.64 -2.12
N SER A 187 12.55 18.43 -1.22
CA SER A 187 12.60 19.10 0.07
C SER A 187 12.75 20.60 -0.21
N SER A 188 11.62 21.29 -0.22
CA SER A 188 11.45 22.63 0.33
C SER A 188 12.67 23.55 0.24
N GLU A 189 12.83 24.23 -0.90
CA GLU A 189 13.22 25.64 -0.88
C GLU A 189 12.02 26.43 -0.35
N ILE A 190 11.88 26.46 0.97
CA ILE A 190 11.35 27.62 1.68
C ILE A 190 12.54 28.06 2.52
N ARG A 191 13.39 28.90 1.91
CA ARG A 191 14.30 29.76 2.66
C ARG A 191 13.55 31.04 2.94
N ASP A 192 13.51 31.39 4.22
CA ASP A 192 12.99 32.64 4.78
C ASP A 192 13.53 33.88 4.06
#